data_AF-A0A536AHH4-F1
#
_entry.id   AF-A0A536AHH4-F1
#
_cell.length_a   1.000
_cell.length_b   1.000
_cell.length_c   1.000
_cell.angle_alpha   90.00
_cell.angle_beta   90.00
_cell.angle_gamma   90.00
#
_symmetry.space_group_name_H-M   'P 1'
#
loop_
_entity.id
_entity.type
_entity.pdbx_description
1 polymer ?
#
loop_
_entity_poly.entity_id
_entity_poly.type
_entity_poly.pdbx_seq_one_letter_code
_entity_poly.pdbx_strand_id
1 'polypeptide(L)'
;MVRACTVCGLPLPEAARFCPNCGTAAGPLVATEERKVVTVLFADLVDSTRLAQRLDAERAREVLGRFFDAASAELIALRGRPEKFIGDAVMAVFGLP
;
A
#
# COMPACT_ATOMS: atom_id res chain seq x y z
N MET A 1 7.64 -13.95 33.85
CA MET A 1 6.31 -13.36 33.57
C MET A 1 5.79 -13.95 32.26
N VAL A 2 4.58 -14.50 32.24
CA VAL A 2 3.98 -15.06 31.02
C VAL A 2 3.45 -13.92 30.16
N ARG A 3 3.91 -13.82 28.92
CA ARG A 3 3.35 -12.87 27.94
C ARG A 3 2.01 -13.39 27.46
N ALA A 4 1.03 -12.51 27.28
CA ALA A 4 -0.28 -12.85 26.71
C ALA A 4 -0.40 -12.26 25.30
N CYS A 5 -1.17 -12.93 24.43
CA CYS A 5 -1.50 -12.41 23.12
C CYS A 5 -2.36 -11.15 23.23
N THR A 6 -2.02 -10.09 22.49
CA THR A 6 -2.75 -8.82 22.48
C THR A 6 -4.13 -8.90 21.80
N VAL A 7 -4.38 -9.95 21.02
CA VAL A 7 -5.64 -10.14 20.28
C VAL A 7 -6.56 -11.11 20.99
N CYS A 8 -6.08 -12.30 21.36
CA CYS A 8 -6.92 -13.34 21.95
C CYS A 8 -6.69 -13.60 23.45
N GLY A 9 -5.74 -12.91 24.09
CA GLY A 9 -5.49 -13.00 25.52
C GLY A 9 -4.84 -14.30 26.03
N LEU A 10 -4.68 -15.32 25.18
CA LEU A 10 -4.05 -16.58 25.56
C LEU A 10 -2.57 -16.40 25.93
N PRO A 11 -2.07 -17.18 26.90
CA PRO A 11 -0.65 -17.18 27.25
C PRO A 11 0.19 -17.63 26.06
N LEU A 12 1.23 -16.87 25.76
CA LEU A 12 2.18 -17.17 24.71
C LEU A 12 3.33 -18.01 25.31
N PRO A 13 3.70 -19.13 24.67
CA PRO A 13 4.96 -19.82 24.98
C PRO A 13 6.14 -18.85 24.89
N GLU A 14 7.15 -19.05 25.72
CA GLU A 14 8.28 -18.10 25.87
C GLU A 14 9.01 -17.82 24.55
N ALA A 15 9.13 -18.81 23.66
CA ALA A 15 9.78 -18.69 22.35
C ALA A 15 8.80 -18.44 21.18
N ALA A 16 7.51 -18.19 21.45
CA ALA A 16 6.53 -18.06 20.38
C ALA A 16 6.79 -16.79 19.54
N ARG A 17 6.93 -16.96 18.21
CA ARG A 17 6.94 -15.85 17.25
C ARG A 17 5.54 -15.43 16.81
N PHE A 18 4.60 -16.38 16.82
CA PHE A 18 3.19 -16.19 16.51
C PHE A 18 2.32 -16.86 17.57
N CYS A 19 1.11 -16.34 17.79
CA CYS A 19 0.13 -16.97 18.66
C CYS A 19 -0.33 -18.30 18.04
N PRO A 20 -0.25 -19.43 18.76
CA PRO A 20 -0.67 -20.74 18.23
C PRO A 20 -2.18 -20.85 18.02
N ASN A 21 -2.98 -19.95 18.60
CA ASN A 21 -4.43 -19.95 18.46
C ASN A 21 -4.92 -19.03 17.34
N CYS A 22 -4.45 -17.77 17.30
CA CYS A 22 -4.98 -16.76 16.36
C CYS A 22 -3.97 -16.27 15.31
N GLY A 23 -2.72 -16.76 15.31
CA GLY A 23 -1.70 -16.43 14.31
C GLY A 23 -1.09 -15.02 14.40
N THR A 24 -1.55 -14.16 15.32
CA THR A 24 -0.96 -12.82 15.52
C THR A 24 0.50 -12.91 15.95
N ALA A 25 1.36 -12.06 15.39
CA ALA A 25 2.76 -11.98 15.79
C ALA A 25 2.91 -11.62 17.27
N ALA A 26 3.75 -12.38 17.99
CA ALA A 26 4.02 -12.21 19.42
C ALA A 26 5.07 -11.10 19.71
N GLY A 27 5.57 -10.46 18.67
CA GLY A 27 6.54 -9.38 18.72
C GLY A 27 6.63 -8.67 17.36
N PRO A 28 7.45 -7.61 17.25
CA PRO A 28 7.67 -6.92 15.99
C PRO A 28 8.23 -7.90 14.95
N LEU A 29 7.57 -7.98 13.80
CA LEU A 29 8.11 -8.67 12.64
C LEU A 29 9.29 -7.84 12.13
N VAL A 30 10.48 -8.43 12.13
CA VAL A 30 11.64 -7.81 11.49
C VAL A 30 11.37 -7.87 9.99
N ALA A 31 11.07 -6.73 9.37
CA ALA A 31 11.02 -6.63 7.93
C ALA A 31 12.43 -6.92 7.39
N THR A 32 12.60 -8.05 6.70
CA THR A 32 13.84 -8.37 6.00
C THR A 32 13.79 -7.71 4.63
N GLU A 33 14.86 -7.00 4.26
CA GLU A 33 15.02 -6.54 2.88
C GLU A 33 15.22 -7.77 1.98
N GLU A 34 14.44 -7.87 0.91
CA GLU A 34 14.53 -8.97 -0.04
C GLU A 34 14.63 -8.44 -1.47
N ARG A 35 15.37 -9.16 -2.33
CA ARG A 35 15.47 -8.85 -3.76
C ARG A 35 14.53 -9.76 -4.53
N LYS A 36 13.48 -9.17 -5.12
CA LYS A 36 12.48 -9.89 -5.93
C LYS A 36 12.39 -9.30 -7.34
N VAL A 37 12.01 -10.15 -8.30
CA VAL A 37 11.63 -9.70 -9.64
C VAL A 37 10.19 -9.22 -9.56
N VAL A 38 9.97 -7.96 -9.94
CA VAL A 38 8.66 -7.30 -9.90
C VAL A 38 8.39 -6.63 -11.24
N THR A 39 7.11 -6.38 -11.51
CA THR A 39 6.69 -5.55 -12.65
C THR A 39 6.26 -4.19 -12.12
N VAL A 40 6.83 -3.12 -12.66
CA VAL A 40 6.47 -1.74 -12.29
C VAL A 40 5.68 -1.11 -13.43
N LEU A 41 4.53 -0.52 -13.09
CA LEU A 41 3.68 0.23 -14.01
C LEU A 41 3.70 1.70 -13.61
N PHE A 42 3.83 2.56 -14.62
CA PHE A 42 3.63 4.01 -14.49
C PHE A 42 2.47 4.42 -15.39
N ALA A 43 1.53 5.18 -14.84
CA ALA A 43 0.42 5.79 -15.58
C ALA A 43 0.36 7.27 -15.24
N ASP A 44 0.18 8.11 -16.25
CA ASP A 44 0.21 9.56 -16.10
C ASP A 44 -0.89 10.23 -16.91
N LEU A 45 -1.36 11.39 -16.45
CA LEU A 45 -2.40 12.15 -17.13
C LEU A 45 -1.80 12.97 -18.28
N VAL A 46 -2.23 12.65 -19.50
CA VAL A 46 -1.83 13.41 -20.69
C VAL A 46 -2.23 14.89 -20.56
N ASP A 47 -1.30 15.79 -20.88
CA ASP A 47 -1.51 17.25 -20.87
C ASP A 47 -1.94 17.84 -19.50
N SER A 48 -1.64 17.15 -18.39
CA SER A 48 -1.95 17.58 -17.02
C SER A 48 -1.53 19.00 -16.69
N THR A 49 -0.39 19.46 -17.21
CA THR A 49 0.12 20.81 -16.96
C THR A 49 -0.81 21.87 -17.54
N ARG A 50 -1.35 21.64 -18.74
CA ARG A 50 -2.35 22.54 -19.35
C ARG A 50 -3.68 22.47 -18.61
N LEU A 51 -4.05 21.29 -18.13
CA LEU A 51 -5.25 21.11 -17.32
C LEU A 51 -5.14 21.92 -16.00
N ALA A 52 -4.01 21.83 -15.32
CA ALA A 52 -3.72 22.56 -14.08
C ALA A 52 -3.65 24.08 -14.28
N GLN A 53 -3.25 24.57 -15.46
CA GLN A 53 -3.25 26.00 -15.77
C GLN A 53 -4.65 26.56 -16.06
N ARG A 54 -5.60 25.72 -16.49
CA ARG A 54 -6.97 26.12 -16.82
C ARG A 54 -7.93 26.03 -15.64
N LEU A 55 -7.56 25.26 -14.62
CA LEU A 55 -8.34 25.03 -13.41
C LEU A 55 -7.72 25.81 -12.25
N ASP A 56 -8.56 26.25 -11.32
CA ASP A 56 -8.05 26.64 -10.00
C ASP A 56 -7.47 25.42 -9.26
N ALA A 57 -6.67 25.69 -8.23
CA ALA A 57 -5.93 24.66 -7.51
C ALA A 57 -6.85 23.62 -6.85
N GLU A 58 -7.98 24.07 -6.28
CA GLU A 58 -8.96 23.22 -5.63
C GLU A 58 -9.60 22.27 -6.64
N ARG A 59 -9.97 22.78 -7.82
CA ARG A 59 -10.59 21.99 -8.89
C ARG A 59 -9.59 21.03 -9.53
N ALA A 60 -8.35 21.45 -9.75
CA ALA A 60 -7.29 20.57 -10.22
C ALA A 60 -7.07 19.39 -9.25
N ARG A 61 -7.05 19.67 -7.94
CA ARG A 61 -6.92 18.63 -6.91
C ARG A 61 -8.09 17.65 -6.92
N GLU A 62 -9.32 18.12 -7.12
CA GLU A 62 -10.49 17.24 -7.20
C GLU A 62 -10.41 16.30 -8.40
N VAL A 63 -9.98 16.80 -9.56
CA VAL A 63 -9.82 16.00 -10.78
C VAL A 63 -8.73 14.94 -10.60
N LEU A 64 -7.56 15.34 -10.07
CA LEU A 64 -6.46 14.41 -9.78
C LEU A 64 -6.88 13.34 -8.76
N GLY A 65 -7.61 13.74 -7.71
CA GLY A 65 -8.13 12.80 -6.71
C GLY A 65 -9.02 11.73 -7.33
N ARG A 66 -9.98 12.12 -8.18
CA ARG A 66 -10.85 11.16 -8.88
C ARG A 66 -10.07 10.22 -9.81
N PHE A 67 -9.05 10.74 -10.49
CA PHE A 67 -8.16 9.91 -11.31
C PHE A 67 -7.40 8.89 -10.47
N PHE A 68 -6.82 9.32 -9.35
CA PHE A 68 -6.09 8.43 -8.43
C PHE A 68 -6.98 7.37 -7.82
N ASP A 69 -8.21 7.70 -7.43
CA ASP A 69 -9.17 6.75 -6.89
C ASP A 69 -9.52 5.67 -7.92
N ALA A 70 -9.83 6.08 -9.15
CA ALA A 70 -10.16 5.17 -10.25
C ALA A 70 -8.97 4.27 -10.62
N ALA A 71 -7.77 4.85 -10.79
CA ALA A 71 -6.57 4.11 -11.11
C ALA A 71 -6.19 3.13 -9.98
N SER A 72 -6.28 3.56 -8.72
CA SER A 72 -5.97 2.70 -7.57
C SER A 72 -6.93 1.53 -7.45
N ALA A 73 -8.23 1.75 -7.67
CA ALA A 73 -9.23 0.69 -7.65
C ALA A 73 -8.93 -0.40 -8.68
N GLU A 74 -8.61 -0.01 -9.92
CA GLU A 74 -8.25 -0.96 -10.99
C GLU A 74 -6.94 -1.69 -10.70
N LEU A 75 -5.91 -0.99 -10.22
CA LEU A 75 -4.64 -1.60 -9.86
C LEU A 75 -4.81 -2.66 -8.77
N ILE A 76 -5.59 -2.36 -7.73
CA ILE A 76 -5.91 -3.29 -6.65
C ILE A 76 -6.70 -4.49 -7.18
N ALA A 77 -7.69 -4.27 -8.05
CA ALA A 77 -8.47 -5.34 -8.66
C ALA A 77 -7.59 -6.31 -9.47
N LEU A 78 -6.54 -5.79 -10.13
CA LEU A 78 -5.54 -6.56 -10.87
C LEU A 78 -4.41 -7.11 -9.99
N ARG A 79 -4.52 -7.03 -8.66
CA ARG A 79 -3.51 -7.45 -7.67
C ARG A 79 -2.18 -6.69 -7.77
N GLY A 80 -2.18 -5.51 -8.38
CA GLY A 80 -1.12 -4.53 -8.26
C GLY A 80 -1.24 -3.77 -6.95
N ARG A 81 -0.13 -3.21 -6.48
CA ARG A 81 -0.11 -2.29 -5.34
C ARG A 81 0.27 -0.90 -5.81
N PRO A 82 -0.61 0.12 -5.63
CA PRO A 82 -0.21 1.51 -5.75
C PRO A 82 0.83 1.83 -4.68
N GLU A 83 1.99 2.29 -5.09
CA GLU A 83 3.13 2.54 -4.19
C GLU A 83 3.36 4.04 -4.01
N LYS A 84 3.31 4.82 -5.10
CA LYS A 84 3.53 6.27 -5.06
C LYS A 84 2.61 7.01 -6.03
N PHE A 85 2.22 8.21 -5.60
CA PHE A 85 1.65 9.24 -6.44
C PHE A 85 2.72 10.31 -6.65
N ILE A 86 3.12 10.57 -7.89
CA ILE A 86 4.21 11.48 -8.23
C ILE A 86 3.62 12.56 -9.14
N GLY A 87 3.22 13.69 -8.55
CA GLY A 87 2.52 14.74 -9.28
C GLY A 87 1.13 14.27 -9.71
N ASP A 88 0.99 14.00 -11.00
CA ASP A 88 -0.17 13.48 -11.72
C ASP A 88 -0.03 12.00 -12.10
N ALA A 89 1.12 11.39 -11.84
CA ALA A 89 1.39 9.99 -12.16
C ALA A 89 1.09 9.05 -10.99
N VAL A 90 0.62 7.85 -11.32
CA VAL A 90 0.48 6.70 -10.42
C VAL A 90 1.57 5.68 -10.74
N MET A 91 2.32 5.27 -9.71
CA MET A 91 3.26 4.15 -9.78
C MET A 91 2.68 2.96 -9.04
N ALA A 92 2.62 1.83 -9.73
CA ALA A 92 2.16 0.57 -9.17
C ALA A 92 3.19 -0.54 -9.34
N VAL A 93 3.22 -1.46 -8.38
CA VAL A 93 4.12 -2.61 -8.39
C VAL A 93 3.31 -3.89 -8.31
N PHE A 94 3.61 -4.85 -9.18
CA PHE A 94 3.04 -6.19 -9.19
C PHE A 94 4.11 -7.19 -8.76
N GLY A 95 3.70 -8.15 -7.93
CA GLY A 95 4.62 -9.14 -7.34
C GLY A 95 5.13 -8.77 -5.94
N LEU A 96 4.38 -7.95 -5.18
CA LEU A 96 4.65 -7.62 -3.77
C LEU A 96 3.57 -8.12 -2.79
N PRO A 97 3.96 -8.55 -1.57
CA PRO A 97 5.34 -8.69 -1.11
C PRO A 97 6.03 -9.86 -1.82
#